data_AF-A0A6A6VR30-F1
#
_entry.id   AF-A0A6A6VR30-F1
#
_cell.length_a   1.000
_cell.length_b   1.000
_cell.length_c   1.000
_cell.angle_alpha   90.00
_cell.angle_beta   90.00
_cell.angle_gamma   90.00
#
_symmetry.space_group_name_H-M   'P 1'
#
loop_
_entity.id
_entity.type
_entity.pdbx_description
1 polymer ?
#
loop_
_entity_poly.entity_id
_entity_poly.type
_entity_poly.pdbx_seq_one_letter_code
_entity_poly.pdbx_strand_id
1 'polypeptide(L)' 'MRSLSPDILWAKYTVYKVVKEFEAKVGPIEPGFEQPGYGTQIVAIGWGRADKMCDDKVLVRVEGVELERLMGSLE' A
#
# COMPACT_ATOMS: atom_id res chain seq x y z
N MET A 1 -9.99 -9.01 -0.23
CA MET A 1 -9.49 -7.74 -0.80
C MET A 1 -8.09 -7.82 -1.39
N ARG A 2 -7.06 -8.29 -0.67
CA ARG A 2 -5.65 -8.16 -1.13
C ARG A 2 -5.06 -9.38 -1.86
N SER A 3 -5.68 -10.56 -1.76
CA SER A 3 -5.19 -11.82 -2.37
C SER A 3 -3.70 -12.07 -2.16
N LEU A 4 -3.24 -12.04 -0.89
CA LEU A 4 -1.83 -12.26 -0.53
C LEU A 4 -1.68 -13.60 0.19
N SER A 5 -0.49 -14.22 0.06
CA SER A 5 -0.16 -15.45 0.80
C SER A 5 -0.09 -15.20 2.31
N PRO A 6 -0.27 -16.25 3.15
CA PRO A 6 -0.13 -16.13 4.60
C PRO A 6 1.23 -15.59 5.06
N ASP A 7 2.30 -15.81 4.29
CA ASP A 7 3.65 -15.33 4.63
C ASP A 7 3.73 -13.81 4.80
N ILE A 8 2.80 -13.06 4.18
CA ILE A 8 2.75 -11.61 4.31
C ILE A 8 2.43 -11.16 5.75
N LEU A 9 1.83 -12.01 6.58
CA LEU A 9 1.52 -11.67 7.97
C LEU A 9 2.78 -11.46 8.82
N TRP A 10 3.92 -12.00 8.39
CA TRP A 10 5.23 -11.75 9.00
C TRP A 10 5.91 -10.49 8.46
N ALA A 11 5.38 -9.90 7.38
CA ALA A 11 5.91 -8.67 6.81
C ALA A 11 5.41 -7.43 7.58
N LYS A 12 6.20 -6.36 7.54
CA LYS A 12 5.83 -5.08 8.18
C LYS A 12 4.63 -4.43 7.46
N TYR A 13 3.54 -4.21 8.19
CA TYR A 13 2.46 -3.34 7.73
C TYR A 13 2.94 -1.88 7.71
N THR A 14 2.83 -1.21 6.55
CA THR A 14 3.30 0.16 6.38
C THR A 14 2.25 0.98 5.64
N VAL A 15 2.05 2.22 6.09
CA VAL A 15 1.13 3.18 5.48
C VAL A 15 1.92 4.35 4.89
N TYR A 16 1.50 4.80 3.72
CA TYR A 16 2.15 5.89 3.00
C TYR A 16 1.13 6.95 2.60
N LYS A 17 1.56 8.20 2.58
CA LYS A 17 0.84 9.32 1.98
C LYS A 17 1.53 9.74 0.69
N VAL A 18 0.76 9.90 -0.37
CA VAL A 18 1.26 10.47 -1.64
C VAL A 18 1.43 11.97 -1.46
N VAL A 19 2.64 12.47 -1.70
CA VAL A 19 2.97 13.90 -1.61
C VAL A 19 3.41 14.50 -2.95
N LYS A 20 3.68 13.65 -3.94
CA LYS A 20 3.97 14.04 -5.32
C LYS A 20 3.29 13.07 -6.28
N GLU A 21 2.80 13.58 -7.40
CA GLU A 21 2.19 12.75 -8.46
C GLU A 21 3.22 11.78 -9.06
N PHE A 22 2.75 10.58 -9.41
CA PHE A 22 3.54 9.55 -10.07
C PHE A 22 2.65 8.69 -10.97
N GLU A 23 3.25 8.09 -11.99
CA GLU A 23 2.54 7.18 -12.89
C GLU A 23 2.32 5.81 -12.24
N ALA A 24 1.09 5.29 -12.31
CA ALA A 24 0.73 4.00 -11.75
C ALA A 24 -0.27 3.27 -12.64
N LYS A 25 -0.16 1.93 -12.66
CA LYS A 25 -1.26 1.06 -13.11
C LYS A 25 -2.21 0.87 -11.92
N VAL A 26 -3.44 1.30 -12.09
CA VAL A 26 -4.51 1.13 -11.11
C VAL A 26 -5.51 0.12 -11.66
N GLY A 27 -5.87 -0.87 -10.86
CA GLY A 27 -6.79 -1.91 -11.31
C GLY A 27 -7.23 -2.86 -10.20
N PRO A 28 -8.17 -3.76 -10.49
CA PRO A 28 -8.64 -4.74 -9.53
C PRO A 28 -7.54 -5.76 -9.20
N ILE A 29 -7.67 -6.35 -8.01
CA ILE A 29 -6.92 -7.51 -7.56
C ILE A 29 -7.77 -8.75 -7.85
N GLU A 30 -7.23 -9.64 -8.67
CA GLU A 30 -7.86 -10.93 -8.97
C GLU A 30 -7.91 -11.85 -7.73
N PRO A 31 -8.83 -12.82 -7.68
CA PRO A 31 -8.83 -13.86 -6.67
C PRO A 31 -7.51 -14.63 -6.61
N GLY A 32 -7.09 -15.02 -5.42
CA GLY A 32 -5.84 -15.76 -5.20
C GLY A 32 -5.65 -16.16 -3.75
N PHE A 33 -4.84 -17.19 -3.50
CA PHE A 33 -4.61 -17.75 -2.15
C PHE A 33 -5.89 -18.08 -1.38
N GLU A 34 -6.88 -18.65 -2.09
CA GLU A 34 -8.22 -18.96 -1.53
C GLU A 34 -8.96 -17.74 -0.96
N GLN A 35 -8.55 -16.53 -1.37
CA GLN A 35 -9.19 -15.27 -1.00
C GLN A 35 -9.85 -14.63 -2.22
N PRO A 36 -10.99 -13.93 -2.03
CA PRO A 36 -11.80 -13.44 -3.14
C PRO A 36 -11.16 -12.26 -3.91
N GLY A 37 -10.11 -11.63 -3.40
CA GLY A 37 -9.56 -10.42 -4.04
C GLY A 37 -10.55 -9.26 -4.04
N TYR A 38 -10.75 -8.66 -5.22
CA TYR A 38 -11.61 -7.53 -5.56
C TYR A 38 -11.24 -6.17 -4.96
N GLY A 39 -10.14 -6.08 -4.21
CA GLY A 39 -9.58 -4.78 -3.84
C GLY A 39 -8.97 -4.08 -5.06
N THR A 40 -8.65 -2.80 -4.93
CA THR A 40 -7.86 -2.07 -5.93
C THR A 40 -6.39 -2.13 -5.55
N GLN A 41 -5.53 -2.49 -6.51
CA GLN A 41 -4.09 -2.34 -6.39
C GLN A 41 -3.59 -1.14 -7.18
N ILE A 42 -2.53 -0.53 -6.66
CA ILE A 42 -1.77 0.55 -7.30
C ILE A 42 -0.35 0.03 -7.50
N VAL A 43 0.04 -0.16 -8.76
CA VAL A 43 1.38 -0.62 -9.14
C VAL A 43 2.13 0.55 -9.76
N ALA A 44 3.10 1.10 -9.03
CA ALA A 44 3.87 2.26 -9.48
C ALA A 44 4.79 1.88 -10.67
N ILE A 45 4.70 2.62 -11.78
CA ILE A 45 5.45 2.34 -13.02
C ILE A 45 6.80 3.05 -12.97
N GLY A 46 7.89 2.33 -13.28
CA GLY A 46 9.24 2.91 -13.26
C GLY A 46 9.78 3.18 -11.84
N TRP A 47 8.98 2.88 -10.81
CA TRP A 47 9.36 2.96 -9.42
C TRP A 47 9.78 1.58 -8.91
N GLY A 48 10.73 1.60 -7.98
CA GLY A 48 11.13 0.39 -7.25
C GLY A 48 10.20 0.14 -6.06
N ARG A 49 10.80 -0.25 -4.93
CA ARG A 49 10.07 -0.38 -3.67
C ARG A 49 9.62 1.00 -3.15
N ALA A 50 8.57 1.01 -2.35
CA ALA A 50 8.05 2.22 -1.71
C ALA A 50 9.13 3.01 -0.94
N ASP A 51 10.14 2.33 -0.38
CA ASP A 51 11.28 2.97 0.30
C ASP A 51 12.04 3.94 -0.62
N LYS A 52 12.29 3.53 -1.87
CA LYS A 52 12.91 4.42 -2.86
C LYS A 52 12.02 5.61 -3.18
N MET A 53 10.71 5.40 -3.24
CA MET A 53 9.76 6.49 -3.45
C MET A 53 9.73 7.47 -2.25
N CYS A 54 10.06 7.01 -1.05
CA CYS A 54 10.26 7.89 0.11
C CYS A 54 11.56 8.68 0.00
N ASP A 55 12.65 8.05 -0.40
CA ASP A 55 13.93 8.73 -0.63
C ASP A 55 13.80 9.86 -1.66
N ASP A 56 13.03 9.60 -2.73
CA ASP A 56 12.72 10.55 -3.81
C ASP A 56 11.57 11.53 -3.47
N LYS A 57 11.07 11.50 -2.23
CA LYS A 57 10.01 12.39 -1.70
C LYS A 57 8.71 12.35 -2.51
N VAL A 58 8.38 11.19 -3.07
CA VAL A 58 7.08 10.93 -3.70
C VAL A 58 6.06 10.44 -2.68
N LEU A 59 6.52 9.59 -1.77
CA LEU A 59 5.74 9.09 -0.64
C LEU A 59 6.34 9.56 0.67
N VAL A 60 5.51 9.75 1.68
CA VAL A 60 5.95 9.89 3.08
C VAL A 60 5.34 8.77 3.89
N ARG A 61 6.14 8.09 4.72
CA ARG A 61 5.63 7.09 5.67
C ARG A 61 4.76 7.78 6.70
N VAL A 62 3.58 7.22 6.94
CA VAL A 62 2.67 7.69 7.99
C VAL A 62 2.94 6.86 9.24
N GLU A 63 3.27 7.53 10.34
CA GLU A 63 3.68 6.89 11.59
C GLU A 63 3.07 7.64 12.80
N GLY A 64 3.07 7.00 13.97
CA GLY A 64 2.63 7.59 15.23
C GLY A 64 1.16 8.03 15.23
N VAL A 65 0.89 9.22 15.79
CA VAL A 65 -0.46 9.75 16.02
C VAL A 65 -1.28 9.88 14.73
N GLU A 66 -0.65 10.18 13.59
CA GLU A 66 -1.35 10.26 12.31
C GLU A 66 -1.86 8.88 11.86
N LEU A 67 -1.05 7.84 12.07
CA LEU A 67 -1.43 6.46 11.78
C LEU A 67 -2.57 5.99 12.69
N GLU A 68 -2.47 6.26 13.99
CA GLU A 68 -3.51 5.91 14.97
C GLU A 68 -4.84 6.58 14.63
N ARG A 69 -4.81 7.87 14.24
CA ARG A 69 -6.01 8.59 13.82
C ARG A 69 -6.63 7.99 12.57
N LEU A 70 -5.83 7.66 11.56
CA LEU A 70 -6.33 7.02 10.34
C LEU A 70 -6.95 5.66 10.63
N MET A 71 -6.32 4.86 11.48
CA MET A 71 -6.83 3.56 11.89
C MET A 71 -8.10 3.64 12.74
N GLY A 72 -8.20 4.61 13.67
CA GLY A 72 -9.39 4.81 14.49
C GLY A 72 -10.57 5.44 13.73
N SER A 73 -10.33 6.09 12.59
CA SER A 73 -11.39 6.62 11.72
C SER A 73 -11.99 5.60 10.75
N LEU A 74 -11.52 4.35 10.78
CA LEU A 74 -12.00 3.25 9.94
C LEU A 74 -13.06 2.37 10.64
N GLU A 75 -13.55 2.79 11.82
CA GLU A 75 -14.67 2.17 12.54
C GLU A 75 -16.04 2.66 12.05
#